data_AF-A0A7J5BNJ6-F1
#
_entry.id   AF-A0A7J5BNJ6-F1
#
_cell.length_a   1.000
_cell.length_b   1.000
_cell.length_c   1.000
_cell.angle_alpha   90.00
_cell.angle_beta   90.00
_cell.angle_gamma   90.00
#
_symmetry.space_group_name_H-M   'P 1'
#
loop_
_entity.id
_entity.type
_entity.pdbx_description
1 polymer ?
#
loop_
_entity_poly.entity_id
_entity_poly.type
_entity_poly.pdbx_seq_one_letter_code
_entity_poly.pdbx_strand_id
1 'polypeptide(L)'
;MLGRFTGRARRGDGRAPAFTERARRVIVLAQDEASACGHEFIGTEHILLGLVREGGGVAAQVLVRLGADLDRVRGRVASDSGERT
;
A
#
# COMPACT_ATOMS: atom_id res chain seq x y z
N MET A 1 41.65 12.58 29.31
CA MET A 1 41.81 12.65 27.84
C MET A 1 40.45 12.38 27.20
N LEU A 2 39.67 13.44 26.94
CA LEU A 2 38.30 13.33 26.38
C LEU A 2 38.23 14.24 25.14
N GLY A 3 37.96 13.67 23.97
CA GLY A 3 37.99 14.39 22.69
C GLY A 3 37.03 13.83 21.64
N ARG A 4 35.72 13.99 21.92
CA ARG A 4 34.56 14.11 21.01
C ARG A 4 34.59 13.35 19.67
N PHE A 5 33.82 12.27 19.64
CA PHE A 5 33.13 11.80 18.43
C PHE A 5 32.11 12.87 17.99
N THR A 6 32.38 13.59 16.90
CA THR A 6 31.33 14.35 16.19
C THR A 6 30.75 13.46 15.09
N GLY A 7 29.83 12.58 15.48
CA GLY A 7 28.91 11.95 14.52
C GLY A 7 27.95 13.01 14.00
N ARG A 8 28.22 13.57 12.82
CA ARG A 8 27.23 14.40 12.10
C ARG A 8 26.19 13.46 11.51
N ALA A 9 25.11 13.26 12.27
CA ALA A 9 23.87 12.69 11.75
C ALA A 9 23.46 13.45 10.48
N ARG A 10 23.30 12.73 9.37
CA ARG A 10 22.66 13.28 8.18
C ARG A 10 21.21 13.56 8.54
N ARG A 11 20.89 14.84 8.76
CA ARG A 11 19.49 15.28 8.76
C ARG A 11 18.95 14.98 7.36
N GLY A 12 17.99 14.06 7.28
CA GLY A 12 17.17 13.93 6.08
C GLY A 12 16.58 15.30 5.75
N ASP A 13 16.54 15.65 4.48
CA ASP A 13 16.15 16.93 3.87
C ASP A 13 14.67 17.35 4.10
N GLY A 14 14.00 16.76 5.09
CA GLY A 14 12.58 17.01 5.37
C GLY A 14 11.64 16.52 4.28
N ARG A 15 12.14 15.88 3.21
CA ARG A 15 11.30 15.32 2.16
C ARG A 15 10.88 13.92 2.56
N ALA A 16 9.57 13.69 2.58
CA ALA A 16 9.05 12.34 2.70
C ALA A 16 9.69 11.46 1.62
N PRO A 17 10.14 10.23 1.96
CA PRO A 17 10.75 9.34 0.98
C PRO A 17 9.79 9.14 -0.19
N ALA A 18 10.33 9.19 -1.40
CA ALA A 18 9.53 8.95 -2.60
C ALA A 18 8.96 7.52 -2.58
N PHE A 19 7.73 7.36 -3.08
CA PHE A 19 7.19 6.04 -3.33
C PHE A 19 8.08 5.28 -4.30
N THR A 20 8.23 3.97 -4.06
CA THR A 20 8.78 3.06 -5.05
C THR A 20 7.85 2.99 -6.27
N GLU A 21 8.36 2.61 -7.43
CA GLU A 21 7.52 2.42 -8.63
C GLU A 21 6.40 1.41 -8.39
N ARG A 22 6.67 0.38 -7.58
CA ARG A 22 5.65 -0.60 -7.19
C ARG A 22 4.56 0.03 -6.31
N ALA A 23 4.94 0.86 -5.33
CA ALA A 23 3.97 1.58 -4.50
C ALA A 23 3.16 2.57 -5.33
N ARG A 24 3.77 3.26 -6.30
CA ARG A 24 3.04 4.13 -7.24
C ARG A 24 2.00 3.34 -8.05
N ARG A 25 2.36 2.15 -8.53
CA ARG A 25 1.44 1.25 -9.24
C ARG A 25 0.26 0.82 -8.37
N VAL A 26 0.48 0.53 -7.08
CA VAL A 26 -0.60 0.21 -6.13
C VAL A 26 -1.60 1.36 -6.03
N ILE A 27 -1.14 2.61 -5.96
CA ILE A 27 -2.03 3.78 -5.89
C ILE A 27 -2.87 3.93 -7.16
N VAL A 28 -2.27 3.72 -8.34
CA VAL A 28 -3.02 3.73 -9.61
C VAL A 28 -4.10 2.65 -9.62
N LEU A 29 -3.75 1.42 -9.23
CA LEU A 29 -4.71 0.32 -9.15
C LEU A 29 -5.82 0.62 -8.14
N ALA A 30 -5.49 1.20 -6.99
CA ALA A 30 -6.49 1.60 -5.99
C ALA A 30 -7.45 2.67 -6.52
N GLN A 31 -6.96 3.64 -7.29
CA GLN A 31 -7.80 4.62 -7.96
C GLN A 31 -8.76 3.96 -8.95
N ASP A 32 -8.29 2.98 -9.73
CA ASP A 32 -9.14 2.22 -10.65
C ASP A 32 -10.27 1.47 -9.92
N GLU A 33 -9.95 0.83 -8.77
CA GLU A 33 -10.96 0.13 -7.97
C GLU A 33 -11.99 1.11 -7.37
N ALA A 34 -11.55 2.27 -6.86
CA ALA A 34 -12.46 3.30 -6.35
C ALA A 34 -13.40 3.83 -7.45
N SER A 35 -12.85 4.09 -8.65
CA SER A 35 -13.64 4.53 -9.79
C SER A 35 -14.63 3.45 -10.27
N ALA A 36 -14.24 2.17 -10.23
CA ALA A 36 -15.14 1.06 -10.57
C ALA A 36 -16.30 0.90 -9.57
N CYS A 37 -16.08 1.25 -8.31
CA CYS A 37 -17.11 1.27 -7.27
C CYS A 37 -17.94 2.58 -7.25
N GLY A 38 -17.58 3.59 -8.05
CA GLY A 38 -18.23 4.90 -8.02
C GLY A 38 -17.88 5.75 -6.79
N HIS A 39 -16.79 5.43 -6.10
CA HIS A 39 -16.33 6.16 -4.92
C HIS A 39 -15.44 7.35 -5.32
N GLU A 40 -15.74 8.53 -4.77
CA GLU A 40 -14.99 9.77 -5.05
C GLU A 40 -13.61 9.80 -4.38
N PHE A 41 -13.39 8.97 -3.36
CA PHE A 41 -12.15 8.94 -2.58
C PHE A 41 -11.56 7.53 -2.49
N ILE A 42 -10.23 7.45 -2.47
CA ILE A 42 -9.50 6.21 -2.22
C ILE A 42 -9.54 5.89 -0.72
N GLY A 43 -10.50 5.06 -0.32
CA GLY A 43 -10.52 4.37 0.98
C GLY A 43 -9.46 3.28 1.13
N THR A 44 -9.31 2.75 2.35
CA THR A 44 -8.33 1.71 2.70
C THR A 44 -8.57 0.39 1.96
N GLU A 45 -9.83 0.09 1.66
CA GLU A 45 -10.30 -1.06 0.90
C GLU A 45 -9.74 -1.05 -0.52
N HIS A 46 -9.74 0.11 -1.19
CA HIS A 46 -9.18 0.26 -2.52
C HIS A 46 -7.66 0.12 -2.51
N ILE A 47 -6.98 0.61 -1.47
CA ILE A 47 -5.53 0.40 -1.29
C ILE A 47 -5.23 -1.09 -1.15
N LEU A 48 -6.01 -1.82 -0.35
CA LEU A 48 -5.84 -3.26 -0.17
C LEU A 48 -6.12 -4.02 -1.48
N LEU A 49 -7.19 -3.67 -2.21
CA LEU A 49 -7.49 -4.22 -3.53
C LEU A 49 -6.36 -3.93 -4.53
N GLY A 50 -5.81 -2.71 -4.51
CA GLY A 50 -4.64 -2.32 -5.30
C GLY A 50 -3.41 -3.17 -4.97
N LEU A 51 -3.12 -3.42 -3.69
CA LEU A 51 -2.01 -4.28 -3.26
C LEU A 51 -2.18 -5.73 -3.72
N VAL A 52 -3.39 -6.27 -3.55
CA VAL A 52 -3.72 -7.64 -3.93
C VAL A 52 -3.66 -7.82 -5.45
N ARG A 53 -4.18 -6.85 -6.22
CA ARG A 53 -4.14 -6.84 -7.69
C ARG A 53 -2.74 -6.62 -8.24
N GLU A 54 -1.91 -5.88 -7.52
CA GLU A 54 -0.49 -5.72 -7.87
C GLU A 54 0.25 -7.07 -7.75
N GLY A 55 -0.15 -7.91 -6.78
CA GLY A 55 0.07 -9.35 -6.80
C GLY A 55 1.49 -9.83 -6.48
N GLY A 56 2.41 -8.93 -6.15
CA GLY A 56 3.76 -9.33 -5.78
C GLY A 56 4.47 -8.34 -4.87
N GLY A 57 5.81 -8.38 -4.90
CA GLY A 57 6.62 -7.61 -3.97
C GLY A 57 6.39 -8.02 -2.52
N VAL A 58 6.83 -7.16 -1.59
CA VAL A 58 6.83 -7.50 -0.16
C VAL A 58 5.42 -7.65 0.40
N ALA A 59 4.47 -6.80 -0.01
CA ALA A 59 3.11 -6.83 0.52
C ALA A 59 2.38 -8.15 0.21
N ALA A 60 2.39 -8.58 -1.06
CA ALA A 60 1.77 -9.85 -1.45
C ALA A 60 2.45 -11.04 -0.75
N GLN A 61 3.79 -11.03 -0.65
CA GLN A 61 4.52 -12.08 0.07
C GLN A 61 4.16 -12.14 1.55
N VAL A 62 3.98 -10.99 2.21
CA VAL A 62 3.57 -10.92 3.61
C VAL A 62 2.15 -11.47 3.78
N LEU A 63 1.20 -11.06 2.93
CA LEU A 63 -0.16 -11.58 2.95
C LEU A 63 -0.18 -13.11 2.81
N VAL A 64 0.54 -13.66 1.82
CA VAL A 64 0.63 -15.11 1.62
C VAL A 64 1.31 -15.80 2.81
N ARG A 65 2.38 -15.24 3.37
CA ARG A 65 3.05 -15.79 4.57
C ARG A 65 2.16 -15.79 5.81
N LEU A 66 1.20 -14.87 5.90
CA LEU A 66 0.19 -14.83 6.95
C LEU A 66 -0.98 -15.79 6.68
N GLY A 67 -0.93 -16.58 5.59
CA GLY A 67 -1.96 -17.55 5.23
C GLY A 67 -3.13 -16.96 4.46
N ALA A 68 -3.00 -15.74 3.95
CA ALA A 68 -4.04 -15.15 3.12
C ALA A 68 -3.99 -15.71 1.69
N ASP A 69 -5.16 -16.07 1.17
CA ASP A 69 -5.37 -16.31 -0.25
C ASP A 69 -5.76 -14.99 -0.91
N LEU A 70 -4.97 -14.53 -1.89
CA LEU A 70 -5.12 -13.21 -2.49
C LEU A 70 -6.46 -13.07 -3.24
N ASP A 71 -6.91 -14.11 -3.93
CA ASP A 71 -8.18 -14.09 -4.65
C ASP A 71 -9.36 -14.03 -3.68
N ARG A 72 -9.29 -14.76 -2.57
CA ARG A 72 -10.29 -14.72 -1.50
C ARG A 72 -10.33 -13.36 -0.82
N VAL A 73 -9.18 -12.75 -0.55
CA VAL A 73 -9.11 -11.38 0.01
C VAL A 73 -9.78 -10.41 -0.96
N ARG A 74 -9.45 -10.48 -2.26
CA ARG A 74 -10.08 -9.63 -3.27
C ARG A 74 -11.60 -9.80 -3.27
N GLY A 75 -12.08 -11.03 -3.35
CA GLY A 75 -13.51 -11.33 -3.37
C GLY A 75 -14.23 -10.79 -2.13
N ARG A 76 -13.68 -11.05 -0.94
CA ARG A 76 -14.26 -10.58 0.33
C ARG A 76 -14.36 -9.05 0.39
N VAL A 77 -13.26 -8.36 0.07
CA VAL A 77 -13.21 -6.90 0.15
C VAL A 77 -14.10 -6.27 -0.92
N ALA A 78 -14.09 -6.78 -2.16
CA ALA A 78 -14.95 -6.26 -3.23
C ALA A 78 -16.45 -6.40 -2.90
N SER A 79 -16.87 -7.49 -2.26
CA SER A 79 -18.24 -7.65 -1.77
C SER A 79 -18.60 -6.63 -0.70
N ASP A 80 -17.80 -6.52 0.36
CA ASP A 80 -18.06 -5.61 1.48
C ASP A 80 -18.02 -4.12 1.06
N SER A 81 -17.22 -3.78 0.03
CA SER A 81 -17.06 -2.42 -0.47
C SER A 81 -18.24 -1.95 -1.33
N GLY A 82 -18.95 -2.88 -2.00
CA GLY A 82 -20.10 -2.57 -2.85
C GLY A 82 -21.40 -2.29 -2.07
N GLU A 83 -21.42 -2.54 -0.77
CA GLU A 83 -22.63 -2.47 0.07
C GLU A 83 -22.72 -1.18 0.90
N ARG A 84 -21.65 -0.37 0.94
CA ARG A 84 -21.58 0.89 1.69
C ARG A 84 -21.64 2.09 0.73
N THR A 85 -22.83 2.39 0.21
CA THR A 85 -23.13 3.64 -0.50
C THR A 85 -24.36 4.30 0.09
#